data_AF-A0A952A7Q4-F1
#
_entry.id   AF-A0A952A7Q4-F1
#
_cell.length_a   1.000
_cell.length_b   1.000
_cell.length_c   1.000
_cell.angle_alpha   90.00
_cell.angle_beta   90.00
_cell.angle_gamma   90.00
#
_symmetry.space_group_name_H-M   'P 1'
#
loop_
_entity.id
_entity.type
_entity.pdbx_description
1 polymer ?
#
loop_
_entity_poly.entity_id
_entity_poly.type
_entity_poly.pdbx_seq_one_letter_code
_entity_poly.pdbx_strand_id
1 'polypeptide(L)'
;MRQFFVVVPALLMLAACGGGNPLKITRSPCPAAGTLQYASEVTLFSPETSRDASAIDVTAAITNVRATCAESTERLNSQLSFDVVAQRASAGGAREVTLPYFAVVLRA
;
A
#
# COMPACT_ATOMS: atom_id res chain seq x y z
N MET A 1 62.27 16.32 -8.17
CA MET A 1 61.73 17.11 -7.04
C MET A 1 61.72 18.57 -7.48
N ARG A 2 60.65 19.18 -8.00
CA ARG A 2 59.74 19.99 -7.16
C ARG A 2 58.52 20.58 -7.92
N GLN A 3 58.20 20.14 -9.14
CA GLN A 3 57.26 20.88 -10.03
C GLN A 3 56.08 20.09 -10.61
N PHE A 4 55.97 18.78 -10.39
CA PHE A 4 54.90 17.96 -10.97
C PHE A 4 53.59 17.93 -10.15
N PHE A 5 53.54 18.58 -8.99
CA PHE A 5 52.47 18.38 -7.99
C PHE A 5 51.30 19.37 -8.07
N VAL A 6 51.33 20.36 -8.98
CA VAL A 6 50.41 21.51 -8.95
C VAL A 6 49.26 21.42 -9.95
N VAL A 7 49.30 20.49 -10.92
CA VAL A 7 48.30 20.44 -12.01
C VAL A 7 47.07 19.56 -11.68
N VAL A 8 47.13 18.76 -10.62
CA VAL A 8 46.09 17.75 -10.31
C VAL A 8 44.80 18.28 -9.64
N PRO A 9 44.76 19.37 -8.85
CA PRO A 9 43.54 19.68 -8.09
C PRO A 9 42.46 20.41 -8.91
N ALA A 10 42.79 20.95 -10.09
CA ALA A 10 41.84 21.76 -10.87
C ALA A 10 40.83 20.93 -11.68
N LEU A 11 41.12 19.66 -11.99
CA LEU A 11 40.26 18.81 -12.82
C LEU A 11 39.14 18.08 -12.05
N LEU A 12 39.12 18.14 -10.71
CA LEU A 12 38.09 17.47 -9.89
C LEU A 12 36.85 18.33 -9.60
N MET A 13 36.80 19.59 -10.01
CA MET A 13 35.68 20.49 -9.72
C MET A 13 34.59 20.56 -10.80
N LEU A 14 34.73 19.85 -11.94
CA LEU A 14 33.81 19.98 -13.08
C LEU A 14 32.65 18.95 -13.13
N ALA A 15 32.53 18.03 -12.16
CA ALA A 15 31.49 16.99 -12.20
C ALA A 15 30.16 17.40 -11.51
N ALA A 16 30.00 18.66 -11.08
CA ALA A 16 28.84 19.07 -10.28
C ALA A 16 27.58 19.45 -11.07
N CYS A 17 27.62 19.52 -12.41
CA CYS A 17 26.43 19.78 -13.23
C CYS A 17 25.82 18.48 -13.77
N GLY A 18 25.12 17.76 -12.90
CA GLY A 18 24.10 16.79 -13.31
C GLY A 18 22.91 17.56 -13.90
N GLY A 19 22.82 17.63 -15.23
CA GLY A 19 21.81 18.35 -15.99
C GLY A 19 20.39 17.79 -15.86
N GLY A 20 19.77 17.99 -14.69
CA GLY A 20 18.34 17.77 -14.50
C GLY A 20 17.55 19.00 -14.93
N ASN A 21 16.55 18.83 -15.81
CA ASN A 21 15.59 19.88 -16.12
C ASN A 21 14.69 20.10 -14.87
N PRO A 22 14.74 21.27 -14.21
CA PRO A 22 14.00 21.54 -12.97
C PRO A 22 12.48 21.58 -13.17
N LEU A 23 11.99 21.53 -14.41
CA LEU A 23 10.57 21.54 -14.77
C LEU A 23 10.05 20.15 -15.18
N LYS A 24 10.85 19.09 -15.04
CA LYS A 24 10.41 17.72 -15.37
C LYS A 24 9.49 17.17 -14.28
N ILE A 25 8.18 17.21 -14.52
CA ILE A 25 7.20 16.53 -13.67
C ILE A 25 7.19 15.04 -14.03
N THR A 26 7.64 14.20 -13.11
CA THR A 26 7.56 12.74 -13.24
C THR A 26 6.34 12.26 -12.48
N ARG A 27 5.40 11.57 -13.15
CA ARG A 27 4.28 10.89 -12.50
C ARG A 27 4.59 9.41 -12.41
N SER A 28 4.44 8.85 -11.21
CA SER A 28 4.52 7.40 -11.04
C SER A 28 3.23 6.74 -11.54
N PRO A 29 3.32 5.60 -12.23
CA PRO A 29 2.16 4.77 -12.59
C PRO A 29 1.63 3.94 -11.40
N CYS A 30 2.26 4.02 -10.23
CA CYS A 30 1.85 3.29 -9.04
C CYS A 30 0.48 3.77 -8.52
N PRO A 31 -0.49 2.86 -8.32
CA PRO A 31 -1.78 3.22 -7.76
C PRO A 31 -1.64 3.65 -6.30
N ALA A 32 -2.44 4.63 -5.88
CA ALA A 32 -2.59 4.97 -4.48
C ALA A 32 -3.35 3.86 -3.75
N ALA A 33 -2.97 3.58 -2.50
CA ALA A 33 -3.60 2.57 -1.67
C ALA A 33 -4.48 3.20 -0.59
N GLY A 34 -5.60 2.57 -0.30
CA GLY A 34 -6.56 3.01 0.70
C GLY A 34 -7.70 2.02 0.90
N THR A 35 -8.59 2.33 1.84
CA THR A 35 -9.79 1.53 2.11
C THR A 35 -10.95 1.94 1.20
N LEU A 36 -11.86 0.99 0.97
CA LEU A 36 -13.08 1.21 0.18
C LEU A 36 -14.24 1.52 1.13
N GLN A 37 -14.85 2.71 1.02
CA GLN A 37 -15.90 3.18 1.95
C GLN A 37 -17.06 2.19 2.17
N TYR A 38 -17.42 1.39 1.16
CA TYR A 38 -18.54 0.43 1.25
C TYR A 38 -18.11 -1.04 1.13
N ALA A 39 -16.80 -1.30 1.17
CA ALA A 39 -16.25 -2.66 1.03
C ALA A 39 -15.05 -2.93 1.94
N SER A 40 -14.73 -2.01 2.87
CA SER A 40 -13.70 -2.21 3.90
C SER A 40 -14.20 -2.93 5.14
N GLU A 41 -15.52 -3.10 5.27
CA GLU A 41 -16.14 -3.73 6.44
C GLU A 41 -17.13 -4.81 6.00
N VAL A 42 -17.28 -5.83 6.86
CA VAL A 42 -18.24 -6.91 6.67
C VAL A 42 -18.86 -7.30 7.99
N THR A 43 -20.16 -7.62 7.94
CA THR A 43 -20.92 -8.16 9.07
C THR A 43 -21.47 -9.52 8.68
N LEU A 44 -21.09 -10.54 9.43
CA LEU A 44 -21.63 -11.89 9.32
C LEU A 44 -22.76 -12.09 10.33
N PHE A 45 -23.80 -12.80 9.91
CA PHE A 45 -24.99 -13.08 10.72
C PHE A 45 -25.11 -14.57 10.99
N SER A 46 -25.71 -14.92 12.13
CA SER A 46 -26.05 -16.29 12.48
C SER A 46 -27.48 -16.32 13.06
N PRO A 47 -28.48 -16.85 12.33
CA PRO A 47 -28.37 -17.49 11.01
C PRO A 47 -28.00 -16.51 9.89
N GLU A 48 -27.29 -16.97 8.86
CA GLU A 48 -26.78 -16.12 7.75
C GLU A 48 -27.88 -15.37 6.98
N THR A 49 -29.11 -15.88 7.01
CA THR A 49 -30.28 -15.28 6.36
C THR A 49 -30.93 -14.18 7.20
N SER A 50 -30.64 -14.09 8.50
CA SER A 50 -31.20 -13.04 9.36
C SER A 50 -30.53 -11.70 9.10
N ARG A 51 -31.31 -10.62 9.29
CA ARG A 51 -30.84 -9.23 9.24
C ARG A 51 -31.14 -8.49 10.56
N ASP A 52 -31.51 -9.23 11.60
CA ASP A 52 -31.77 -8.68 12.92
C ASP A 52 -30.45 -8.30 13.59
N ALA A 53 -30.46 -7.21 14.38
CA ALA A 53 -29.26 -6.77 15.09
C ALA A 53 -28.76 -7.82 16.10
N SER A 54 -29.67 -8.60 16.69
CA SER A 54 -29.32 -9.71 17.60
C SER A 54 -28.67 -10.91 16.90
N ALA A 55 -28.81 -11.01 15.57
CA ALA A 55 -28.20 -12.08 14.78
C ALA A 55 -26.79 -11.72 14.30
N ILE A 56 -26.26 -10.52 14.61
CA ILE A 56 -24.88 -10.15 14.30
C ILE A 56 -23.94 -11.09 15.07
N ASP A 57 -23.10 -11.79 14.33
CA ASP A 57 -22.17 -12.78 14.90
C ASP A 57 -20.74 -12.21 14.94
N VAL A 58 -20.25 -11.73 13.80
CA VAL A 58 -18.91 -11.15 13.66
C VAL A 58 -18.99 -9.89 12.82
N THR A 59 -18.36 -8.82 13.30
CA THR A 59 -18.04 -7.64 12.50
C THR A 59 -16.55 -7.62 12.24
N ALA A 60 -16.13 -7.18 11.06
CA ALA A 60 -14.72 -7.03 10.75
C ALA A 60 -14.46 -5.84 9.84
N ALA A 61 -13.28 -5.25 10.01
CA ALA A 61 -12.81 -4.11 9.23
C ALA A 61 -11.37 -4.33 8.75
N ILE A 62 -11.11 -3.89 7.51
CA ILE A 62 -9.76 -3.78 6.94
C ILE A 62 -9.18 -2.42 7.34
N THR A 63 -7.99 -2.44 7.93
CA THR A 63 -7.29 -1.24 8.41
C THR A 63 -5.82 -1.26 8.01
N ASN A 64 -5.11 -0.16 8.29
CA ASN A 64 -3.66 -0.05 8.07
C ASN A 64 -3.21 -0.43 6.65
N VAL A 65 -4.02 -0.09 5.65
CA VAL A 65 -3.71 -0.39 4.24
C VAL A 65 -2.44 0.36 3.83
N ARG A 66 -1.45 -0.39 3.36
CA ARG A 66 -0.17 0.11 2.87
C ARG A 66 0.13 -0.53 1.53
N ALA A 67 0.85 0.20 0.69
CA ALA A 67 1.34 -0.34 -0.57
C ALA A 67 2.83 -0.08 -0.74
N THR A 68 3.49 -1.06 -1.34
CA THR A 68 4.83 -0.94 -1.89
C THR A 68 4.75 -1.22 -3.38
N CYS A 69 5.26 -0.31 -4.19
CA CYS A 69 5.19 -0.43 -5.64
C CYS A 69 6.60 -0.39 -6.24
N ALA A 70 6.89 -1.39 -7.07
CA ALA A 70 8.10 -1.47 -7.87
C ALA A 70 7.74 -1.22 -9.34
N GLU A 71 8.27 -0.13 -9.88
CA GLU A 71 8.13 0.24 -11.28
C GLU A 71 9.29 -0.36 -12.08
N SER A 72 8.98 -1.25 -13.03
CA SER A 72 9.92 -1.69 -14.06
C SER A 72 9.40 -1.30 -15.44
N THR A 73 10.30 -1.25 -16.42
CA THR A 73 9.96 -0.86 -17.81
C THR A 73 8.95 -1.83 -18.46
N GLU A 74 8.85 -3.06 -17.95
CA GLU A 74 8.03 -4.13 -18.55
C GLU A 74 6.81 -4.47 -17.69
N ARG A 75 6.89 -4.30 -16.37
CA ARG A 75 5.85 -4.68 -15.42
C ARG A 75 5.79 -3.74 -14.22
N LEU A 76 4.57 -3.43 -13.81
CA LEU A 76 4.28 -2.78 -12.54
C LEU A 76 3.93 -3.85 -11.51
N ASN A 77 4.68 -3.91 -10.41
CA ASN A 77 4.34 -4.75 -9.26
C ASN A 77 3.88 -3.87 -8.11
N SER A 78 2.62 -3.99 -7.70
CA SER A 78 2.08 -3.32 -6.54
C SER A 78 1.66 -4.36 -5.51
N GLN A 79 2.31 -4.35 -4.36
CA GLN A 79 1.99 -5.20 -3.23
C GLN A 79 1.24 -4.39 -2.18
N LEU A 80 0.06 -4.88 -1.79
CA LEU A 80 -0.74 -4.34 -0.71
C LEU A 80 -0.57 -5.19 0.55
N SER A 81 -0.46 -4.53 1.70
CA SER A 81 -0.58 -5.14 3.02
C SER A 81 -1.65 -4.40 3.83
N PHE A 82 -2.38 -5.15 4.66
CA PHE A 82 -3.47 -4.64 5.47
C PHE A 82 -3.72 -5.55 6.66
N ASP A 83 -4.34 -4.99 7.69
CA ASP A 83 -4.77 -5.72 8.87
C ASP A 83 -6.27 -5.97 8.82
N VAL A 84 -6.71 -7.13 9.30
CA VAL A 84 -8.12 -7.46 9.50
C VAL A 84 -8.39 -7.46 11.00
N VAL A 85 -9.19 -6.51 11.46
CA VAL A 85 -9.65 -6.43 12.85
C VAL A 85 -11.06 -6.98 12.90
N ALA A 86 -11.25 -8.11 13.58
CA ALA A 86 -12.55 -8.76 13.71
C ALA A 86 -12.98 -8.82 15.18
N GLN A 87 -14.25 -8.56 15.43
CA GLN A 87 -14.87 -8.64 16.74
C GLN A 87 -16.08 -9.56 16.68
N ARG A 88 -16.15 -10.51 17.63
CA ARG A 88 -17.31 -11.38 17.80
C ARG A 88 -18.29 -10.73 18.79
N ALA A 89 -19.59 -10.85 18.52
CA ALA A 89 -20.63 -10.31 19.39
C ALA A 89 -20.73 -11.04 20.74
N SER A 90 -20.47 -12.36 20.77
CA SER A 90 -20.50 -13.17 22.00
C SER A 90 -19.16 -13.84 22.28
N ALA A 91 -18.78 -13.95 23.55
CA ALA A 91 -17.62 -14.73 23.97
C ALA A 91 -17.99 -16.22 23.96
N GLY A 92 -17.42 -16.98 23.02
CA GLY A 92 -17.63 -18.41 22.89
C GLY A 92 -16.32 -19.16 22.65
N GLY A 93 -16.41 -20.46 22.38
CA GLY A 93 -15.24 -21.28 22.04
C GLY A 93 -14.51 -20.80 20.79
N ALA A 94 -13.25 -21.24 20.66
CA ALA A 94 -12.46 -21.03 19.45
C ALA A 94 -13.15 -21.67 18.25
N ARG A 95 -13.23 -20.92 17.14
CA ARG A 95 -13.74 -21.40 15.85
C ARG A 95 -13.10 -20.62 14.72
N GLU A 96 -13.08 -21.21 13.54
CA GLU A 96 -12.69 -20.56 12.30
C GLU A 96 -13.80 -19.65 11.78
N VAL A 97 -13.42 -18.55 11.14
CA VAL A 97 -14.33 -17.59 10.50
C VAL A 97 -13.75 -17.23 9.14
N THR A 98 -14.52 -17.45 8.09
CA THR A 98 -14.15 -17.07 6.72
C THR A 98 -14.70 -15.70 6.42
N LEU A 99 -13.83 -14.74 6.11
CA LEU A 99 -14.23 -13.37 5.78
C LEU A 99 -13.98 -13.09 4.29
N PRO A 100 -15.00 -12.67 3.53
CA PRO A 100 -14.77 -12.18 2.18
C PRO A 100 -14.07 -10.82 2.24
N TYR A 101 -13.22 -10.55 1.24
CA TYR A 101 -12.60 -9.25 1.06
C TYR A 101 -12.65 -8.84 -0.41
N PHE A 102 -12.61 -7.54 -0.66
CA PHE A 102 -12.61 -6.96 -2.01
C PHE A 102 -11.36 -6.12 -2.21
N ALA A 103 -10.75 -6.27 -3.38
CA ALA A 103 -9.64 -5.43 -3.84
C ALA A 103 -9.94 -4.96 -5.26
N VAL A 104 -9.74 -3.66 -5.50
CA VAL A 104 -9.97 -3.06 -6.82
C VAL A 104 -8.78 -2.17 -7.17
N VAL A 105 -8.44 -2.11 -8.45
CA VAL A 105 -7.44 -1.18 -8.98
C VAL A 105 -8.16 -0.21 -9.89
N LEU A 106 -8.04 1.09 -9.61
CA LEU A 106 -8.63 2.16 -10.40
C LEU A 106 -7.55 2.82 -11.24
N ARG A 107 -7.90 3.21 -12.47
CA ARG A 107 -7.06 4.02 -13.36
C ARG A 107 -7.73 5.38 -13.52
N ALA A 108 -6.99 6.45 -13.25
CA ALA A 108 -7.40 7.83 -13.52
C ALA A 108 -7.09 8.25 -14.96
#